data_AF-A0A7S2FJV6-F1
#
_entry.id   AF-A0A7S2FJV6-F1
#
_cell.length_a   1.000
_cell.length_b   1.000
_cell.length_c   1.000
_cell.angle_alpha   90.00
_cell.angle_beta   90.00
_cell.angle_gamma   90.00
#
_symmetry.space_group_name_H-M   'P 1'
#
loop_
_entity.id
_entity.type
_entity.pdbx_description
1 polymer ?
#
loop_
_entity_poly.entity_id
_entity_poly.type
_entity_poly.pdbx_seq_one_letter_code
_entity_poly.pdbx_strand_id
1 'polypeptide(L)'
;LPALELLDLCGCSALEELPADVGQLHSLKSLILNGCASLRCLPRALAPLPALELFDLRRCRALQKLPADIGQLNSLKCLELSLCDHLRCLPESVAQLASLQELWLTTSKAR
;
A
#
# COMPACT_ATOMS: atom_id res chain seq x y z
N LEU A 1 -18.24 -4.03 6.02
CA LEU A 1 -18.31 -2.57 6.20
C LEU A 1 -18.43 -1.90 4.83
N PRO A 2 -19.63 -1.90 4.23
CA PRO A 2 -19.79 -1.54 2.82
C PRO A 2 -19.48 -0.06 2.51
N ALA A 3 -19.45 0.80 3.53
CA ALA A 3 -19.20 2.24 3.39
C ALA A 3 -17.91 2.71 4.08
N LEU A 4 -16.99 1.80 4.45
CA LEU A 4 -15.74 2.20 5.08
C LEU A 4 -14.87 2.96 4.08
N GLU A 5 -14.60 4.23 4.34
CA GLU A 5 -13.75 5.06 3.47
C GLU A 5 -12.31 5.18 3.97
N LEU A 6 -12.05 4.97 5.25
CA LEU A 6 -10.74 5.05 5.88
C LEU A 6 -10.49 3.79 6.70
N LEU A 7 -9.37 3.11 6.43
CA LEU A 7 -8.83 2.04 7.26
C LEU A 7 -7.45 2.51 7.73
N ASP A 8 -7.38 2.88 9.01
CA ASP A 8 -6.15 3.30 9.67
C ASP A 8 -5.63 2.20 10.59
N LEU A 9 -4.47 1.66 10.24
CA LEU A 9 -3.71 0.66 11.00
C LEU A 9 -2.33 1.20 11.37
N CYS A 10 -2.18 2.53 11.44
CA CYS A 10 -0.93 3.19 11.78
C CYS A 10 -0.34 2.62 13.08
N GLY A 11 0.93 2.24 13.03
CA GLY A 11 1.66 1.72 14.17
C GLY A 11 1.31 0.28 14.58
N CYS A 12 0.52 -0.47 13.79
CA CYS A 12 0.29 -1.90 14.00
C CYS A 12 1.57 -2.71 13.73
N SER A 13 2.53 -2.62 14.63
CA SER A 13 3.89 -3.16 14.47
C SER A 13 3.95 -4.69 14.41
N ALA A 14 2.93 -5.38 14.94
CA ALA A 14 2.81 -6.84 14.89
C ALA A 14 2.05 -7.36 13.64
N LEU A 15 1.53 -6.46 12.80
CA LEU A 15 0.83 -6.85 11.58
C LEU A 15 1.83 -7.41 10.56
N GLU A 16 1.78 -8.71 10.29
CA GLU A 16 2.67 -9.37 9.34
C GLU A 16 2.11 -9.39 7.91
N GLU A 17 0.78 -9.47 7.79
CA GLU A 17 0.03 -9.49 6.54
C GLU A 17 -1.34 -8.82 6.71
N LEU A 18 -1.87 -8.26 5.63
CA LEU A 18 -3.27 -7.86 5.58
C LEU A 18 -4.15 -9.04 5.14
N PRO A 19 -5.34 -9.22 5.73
CA PRO A 19 -6.26 -10.27 5.28
C PRO A 19 -6.72 -9.99 3.84
N ALA A 20 -6.96 -11.07 3.08
CA ALA A 20 -7.39 -10.98 1.69
C ALA A 20 -8.71 -10.19 1.52
N ASP A 21 -9.56 -10.19 2.54
CA ASP A 21 -10.85 -9.48 2.54
C ASP A 21 -10.71 -7.95 2.51
N VAL A 22 -9.52 -7.38 2.73
CA VAL A 22 -9.29 -5.93 2.55
C VAL A 22 -9.66 -5.49 1.13
N GLY A 23 -9.44 -6.33 0.12
CA GLY A 23 -9.84 -6.04 -1.26
C GLY A 23 -11.36 -5.83 -1.43
N GLN A 24 -12.19 -6.33 -0.52
CA GLN A 24 -13.65 -6.18 -0.60
C GLN A 24 -14.17 -4.82 -0.09
N LEU A 25 -13.29 -3.94 0.39
CA LEU A 25 -13.63 -2.61 0.89
C LEU A 25 -13.78 -1.62 -0.29
N HIS A 26 -14.81 -1.82 -1.11
CA HIS A 26 -14.99 -1.08 -2.37
C HIS A 26 -15.12 0.45 -2.21
N SER A 27 -15.55 0.93 -1.05
CA SER A 27 -15.65 2.37 -0.74
C SER A 27 -14.38 2.95 -0.10
N LEU A 28 -13.35 2.14 0.12
CA LEU A 28 -12.14 2.57 0.80
C LEU A 28 -11.38 3.58 -0.07
N LYS A 29 -11.19 4.79 0.47
CA LYS A 29 -10.43 5.89 -0.13
C LYS A 29 -9.03 6.01 0.41
N SER A 30 -8.83 5.63 1.68
CA SER A 30 -7.55 5.76 2.37
C SER A 30 -7.21 4.49 3.14
N LEU A 31 -6.05 3.92 2.82
CA LEU A 31 -5.45 2.79 3.54
C LEU A 31 -4.13 3.24 4.16
N ILE A 32 -4.11 3.32 5.50
CA ILE A 32 -2.94 3.79 6.25
C ILE A 32 -2.32 2.61 6.99
N LEU A 33 -1.11 2.23 6.59
CA LEU A 33 -0.29 1.17 7.19
C LEU A 33 1.03 1.73 7.73
N ASN A 34 1.13 3.05 7.89
CA ASN A 34 2.36 3.71 8.35
C ASN A 34 2.87 3.07 9.65
N GLY A 35 4.11 2.62 9.67
CA GLY A 35 4.73 2.05 10.86
C GLY A 35 4.31 0.61 11.18
N CYS A 36 3.62 -0.08 10.26
CA CYS A 36 3.44 -1.54 10.31
C CYS A 36 4.79 -2.24 10.02
N ALA A 37 5.72 -2.15 10.96
CA ALA A 37 7.11 -2.52 10.75
C ALA A 37 7.33 -4.00 10.41
N SER A 38 6.42 -4.89 10.83
CA SER A 38 6.48 -6.33 10.55
C SER A 38 5.74 -6.73 9.27
N LEU A 39 5.08 -5.81 8.56
CA LEU A 39 4.30 -6.12 7.36
C LEU A 39 5.25 -6.58 6.24
N ARG A 40 5.17 -7.86 5.85
CA ARG A 40 6.10 -8.46 4.89
C ARG A 40 5.59 -8.40 3.46
N CYS A 41 4.28 -8.55 3.30
CA CYS A 41 3.60 -8.58 2.03
C CYS A 41 2.18 -8.01 2.16
N LEU A 42 1.66 -7.57 1.02
CA LEU A 42 0.25 -7.26 0.83
C LEU A 42 -0.44 -8.48 0.21
N PRO A 43 -1.76 -8.66 0.40
CA PRO A 43 -2.50 -9.73 -0.24
C PRO A 43 -2.35 -9.65 -1.77
N ARG A 44 -2.39 -10.81 -2.41
CA ARG A 44 -2.24 -10.96 -3.88
C ARG A 44 -3.33 -10.26 -4.69
N ALA A 45 -4.43 -9.90 -4.04
CA ALA A 45 -5.58 -9.21 -4.63
C ALA A 45 -5.81 -7.94 -3.79
N LEU A 46 -5.17 -6.84 -4.18
CA LEU A 46 -5.64 -5.51 -3.79
C LEU A 46 -6.67 -4.97 -4.79
N ALA A 47 -6.74 -5.59 -5.97
CA ALA A 47 -7.86 -5.46 -6.87
C ALA A 47 -9.08 -6.18 -6.28
N PRO A 48 -10.22 -5.52 -5.97
CA PRO A 48 -10.73 -4.24 -6.48
C PRO A 48 -10.95 -3.20 -5.35
N LEU A 49 -9.95 -2.37 -5.06
CA LEU A 49 -10.17 -1.13 -4.31
C LEU A 49 -10.39 0.05 -5.29
N PRO A 50 -11.56 0.15 -5.97
CA PRO A 50 -11.78 1.12 -7.06
C PRO A 50 -11.83 2.56 -6.57
N ALA A 51 -12.04 2.79 -5.28
CA ALA A 51 -12.12 4.13 -4.69
C ALA A 51 -10.82 4.56 -4.00
N LEU A 52 -9.78 3.70 -3.95
CA LEU A 52 -8.59 4.01 -3.16
C LEU A 52 -7.79 5.14 -3.79
N GLU A 53 -7.64 6.24 -3.07
CA GLU A 53 -6.93 7.44 -3.50
C GLU A 53 -5.58 7.60 -2.78
N LEU A 54 -5.50 7.15 -1.52
CA LEU A 54 -4.30 7.22 -0.69
C LEU A 54 -3.91 5.85 -0.16
N PHE A 55 -2.67 5.45 -0.42
CA PHE A 55 -2.07 4.26 0.15
C PHE A 55 -0.75 4.60 0.83
N ASP A 56 -0.77 4.67 2.16
CA ASP A 56 0.38 5.01 3.00
C ASP A 56 1.00 3.75 3.58
N LEU A 57 2.19 3.39 3.09
CA LEU A 57 3.01 2.27 3.54
C LEU A 57 4.30 2.76 4.24
N ARG A 58 4.37 4.03 4.68
CA ARG A 58 5.60 4.56 5.29
C ARG A 58 6.09 3.67 6.40
N ARG A 59 7.40 3.52 6.52
CA ARG A 59 8.02 2.77 7.62
C ARG A 59 7.54 1.31 7.75
N CYS A 60 6.95 0.73 6.69
CA CYS A 60 6.74 -0.72 6.57
C CYS A 60 8.08 -1.41 6.28
N ARG A 61 8.96 -1.40 7.28
CA ARG A 61 10.37 -1.76 7.11
C ARG A 61 10.57 -3.18 6.61
N ALA A 62 9.71 -4.13 6.98
CA ALA A 62 9.81 -5.52 6.54
C ALA A 62 9.18 -5.79 5.15
N LEU A 63 8.55 -4.79 4.51
CA LEU A 63 7.87 -4.97 3.23
C LEU A 63 8.88 -5.28 2.13
N GLN A 64 8.76 -6.44 1.49
CA GLN A 64 9.76 -6.90 0.51
C GLN A 64 9.36 -6.59 -0.94
N LYS A 65 8.06 -6.59 -1.22
CA LYS A 65 7.49 -6.41 -2.56
C LYS A 65 6.07 -5.88 -2.48
N LEU A 66 5.68 -5.15 -3.51
CA LEU A 66 4.28 -4.87 -3.81
C LEU A 66 3.67 -6.04 -4.61
N PRO A 67 2.34 -6.23 -4.54
CA PRO A 67 1.69 -7.27 -5.31
C PRO A 67 1.64 -6.87 -6.80
N ALA A 68 1.64 -7.85 -7.69
CA ALA A 68 1.79 -7.62 -9.14
C ALA A 68 0.58 -6.89 -9.75
N ASP A 69 -0.56 -6.90 -9.08
CA ASP A 69 -1.81 -6.25 -9.46
C ASP A 69 -1.95 -4.83 -8.90
N ILE A 70 -0.92 -4.25 -8.24
CA ILE A 70 -0.98 -2.88 -7.69
C ILE A 70 -1.40 -1.85 -8.75
N GLY A 71 -1.02 -2.05 -10.02
CA GLY A 71 -1.43 -1.23 -11.15
C GLY A 71 -2.93 -1.15 -11.42
N GLN A 72 -3.74 -2.03 -10.82
CA GLN A 72 -5.19 -2.03 -10.97
C GLN A 72 -5.88 -1.02 -10.03
N LEU A 73 -5.14 -0.34 -9.14
CA LEU A 73 -5.64 0.73 -8.29
C LEU A 73 -5.83 2.03 -9.09
N ASN A 74 -6.81 2.01 -10.00
CA ASN A 74 -7.01 3.07 -11.00
C ASN A 74 -7.32 4.45 -10.42
N SER A 75 -7.80 4.54 -9.18
CA SER A 75 -8.10 5.81 -8.50
C SER A 75 -6.97 6.30 -7.61
N LEU A 76 -5.87 5.54 -7.48
CA LEU A 76 -4.79 5.86 -6.55
C LEU A 76 -4.08 7.14 -7.00
N LYS A 77 -4.10 8.15 -6.15
CA LYS A 77 -3.46 9.45 -6.38
C LYS A 77 -2.12 9.55 -5.67
N CYS A 78 -2.01 8.99 -4.47
CA CYS A 78 -0.80 9.02 -3.67
C CYS A 78 -0.41 7.60 -3.22
N LEU A 79 0.79 7.18 -3.64
CA LEU A 79 1.45 5.97 -3.15
C LEU A 79 2.70 6.36 -2.39
N GLU A 80 2.70 6.07 -1.10
CA GLU A 80 3.76 6.50 -0.20
C GLU A 80 4.47 5.28 0.39
N LEU A 81 5.75 5.12 0.04
CA LEU A 81 6.58 3.95 0.34
C LEU A 81 7.88 4.33 1.06
N SER A 82 7.99 5.57 1.55
CA SER A 82 9.18 6.04 2.25
C SER A 82 9.51 5.20 3.47
N LEU A 83 10.81 4.95 3.67
CA LEU A 83 11.39 4.16 4.75
C LEU A 83 10.94 2.68 4.73
N CYS A 84 10.58 2.14 3.55
CA CYS A 84 10.42 0.71 3.30
C CYS A 84 11.76 0.07 2.92
N ASP A 85 12.65 -0.09 3.89
CA ASP A 85 14.07 -0.40 3.63
C ASP A 85 14.36 -1.77 2.97
N HIS A 86 13.39 -2.70 3.00
CA HIS A 86 13.48 -4.01 2.35
C HIS A 86 12.79 -4.08 0.99
N LEU A 87 12.08 -3.03 0.57
CA LEU A 87 11.43 -2.96 -0.74
C LEU A 87 12.47 -2.62 -1.81
N ARG A 88 12.87 -3.63 -2.59
CA ARG A 88 13.99 -3.49 -3.55
C ARG A 88 13.58 -3.02 -4.93
N CYS A 89 12.37 -3.37 -5.35
CA CYS A 89 11.85 -3.03 -6.66
C CYS A 89 10.34 -2.78 -6.60
N LEU A 90 9.86 -1.95 -7.51
CA LEU A 90 8.45 -1.82 -7.81
C LEU A 90 8.10 -2.78 -8.95
N PRO A 91 6.91 -3.42 -8.91
CA PRO A 91 6.44 -4.20 -10.05
C PRO A 91 6.18 -3.28 -11.25
N GLU A 92 6.34 -3.81 -12.47
CA GLU A 92 6.12 -3.05 -13.71
C GLU A 92 4.71 -2.44 -13.79
N SER A 93 3.72 -3.08 -13.14
CA SER A 93 2.35 -2.59 -13.08
C SER A 93 2.19 -1.27 -12.32
N VAL A 94 3.18 -0.79 -11.56
CA VAL A 94 3.14 0.59 -11.02
C VAL A 94 3.01 1.63 -12.14
N ALA A 95 3.54 1.36 -13.34
CA ALA A 95 3.36 2.23 -14.50
C ALA A 95 1.92 2.27 -15.04
N GLN A 96 1.05 1.36 -14.59
CA GLN A 96 -0.37 1.29 -14.97
C GLN A 96 -1.28 2.09 -14.03
N LEU A 97 -0.76 2.68 -12.95
CA LEU A 97 -1.53 3.52 -12.02
C LEU A 97 -1.96 4.83 -12.70
N ALA A 98 -3.10 4.78 -13.40
CA ALA A 98 -3.55 5.84 -14.31
C ALA A 98 -3.81 7.20 -13.63
N SER A 99 -4.17 7.20 -12.34
CA SER A 99 -4.47 8.44 -11.59
C SER A 99 -3.34 8.89 -10.66
N LEU A 100 -2.17 8.24 -10.71
CA LEU A 100 -1.09 8.53 -9.75
C LEU A 100 -0.53 9.93 -9.98
N GLN A 101 -0.50 10.72 -8.91
CA GLN A 101 0.02 12.09 -8.88
C GLN A 101 1.31 12.15 -8.07
N GLU A 102 1.37 11.37 -6.99
CA GLU A 102 2.49 11.37 -6.06
C GLU A 102 2.98 9.96 -5.79
N LEU A 103 4.29 9.75 -5.96
CA LEU A 103 4.99 8.53 -5.62
C LEU A 103 6.21 8.87 -4.76
N TRP A 104 6.17 8.46 -3.49
CA TRP A 104 7.22 8.76 -2.52
C TRP A 104 8.07 7.51 -2.26
N LEU A 105 9.37 7.61 -2.57
CA LEU A 105 10.34 6.52 -2.50
C LEU A 105 11.64 7.01 -1.84
N THR A 106 11.59 7.37 -0.55
CA THR A 106 12.83 7.67 0.19
C THR A 106 13.24 6.46 1.00
N THR A 107 14.52 6.06 0.97
CA THR A 107 15.02 4.98 1.82
C THR A 107 15.70 5.57 3.06
N SER A 108 15.81 4.81 4.15
CA SER A 108 16.61 5.25 5.30
C SER A 108 18.12 5.19 5.04
N LYS A 109 18.54 4.65 3.90
CA LYS A 109 19.96 4.45 3.57
C LYS A 109 20.50 5.65 2.80
N ALA A 110 21.06 6.59 3.54
CA ALA A 110 22.04 7.52 3.01
C ALA A 110 23.43 6.85 3.04
N ARG A 111 23.81 6.20 1.93
CA ARG A 111 25.17 5.97 1.39
C ARG A 111 25.23 4.71 0.53
#